data_AF-A0A497LIB7-F1
#
_entry.id   AF-A0A497LIB7-F1
#
_cell.length_a   1.000
_cell.length_b   1.000
_cell.length_c   1.000
_cell.angle_alpha   90.00
_cell.angle_beta   90.00
_cell.angle_gamma   90.00
#
_symmetry.space_group_name_H-M   'P 1'
#
loop_
_entity.id
_entity.type
_entity.pdbx_description
1 polymer ?
#
loop_
_entity_poly.entity_id
_entity_poly.type
_entity_poly.pdbx_seq_one_letter_code
_entity_poly.pdbx_strand_id
1 'polypeptide(L)'
;FFAEASRRLERFAPVRRLEGFTGKVKQAAQGAALLADGLAGGKYEGLIECLRLREARGTLLDHVYLEGFSKVKRRMLRGLLRG
;
A
#
# COMPACT_ATOMS: atom_id res chain seq x y z
N PHE A 1 -9.04 -14.71 -4.36
CA PHE A 1 -8.02 -13.83 -3.75
C PHE A 1 -8.31 -13.53 -2.28
N PHE A 2 -9.45 -12.89 -1.94
CA PHE A 2 -9.78 -12.54 -0.54
C PHE A 2 -9.77 -13.74 0.42
N ALA A 3 -10.43 -14.85 0.08
CA ALA A 3 -10.51 -16.03 0.96
C ALA A 3 -9.12 -16.57 1.36
N GLU A 4 -8.19 -16.68 0.41
CA GLU A 4 -6.85 -17.17 0.69
C GLU A 4 -6.00 -16.14 1.46
N ALA A 5 -6.15 -14.85 1.14
CA ALA A 5 -5.48 -13.78 1.86
C ALA A 5 -5.94 -13.72 3.32
N SER A 6 -7.26 -13.77 3.57
CA SER A 6 -7.84 -13.79 4.92
C SER A 6 -7.36 -14.98 5.72
N ARG A 7 -7.46 -16.20 5.17
CA ARG A 7 -6.98 -17.43 5.83
C ARG A 7 -5.53 -17.33 6.31
N ARG A 8 -4.66 -16.70 5.52
CA ARG A 8 -3.24 -16.53 5.87
C ARG A 8 -2.98 -15.41 6.88
N LEU A 9 -3.82 -14.37 6.89
CA LEU A 9 -3.65 -13.18 7.72
C LEU A 9 -4.36 -13.30 9.07
N GLU A 10 -5.41 -14.11 9.18
CA GLU A 10 -6.20 -14.35 10.39
C GLU A 10 -5.36 -14.82 11.59
N ARG A 11 -4.24 -15.51 11.33
CA ARG A 11 -3.30 -15.93 12.39
C ARG A 11 -2.56 -14.78 13.07
N PHE A 12 -2.55 -13.58 12.46
CA PHE A 12 -1.86 -12.40 13.00
C PHE A 12 -2.82 -11.41 13.63
N ALA A 13 -3.99 -11.21 13.03
CA ALA A 13 -5.02 -10.30 13.52
C ALA A 13 -6.37 -10.60 12.85
N PRO A 14 -7.51 -10.16 13.44
CA PRO A 14 -8.81 -10.24 12.80
C PRO A 14 -8.82 -9.58 11.41
N VAL A 15 -9.13 -10.34 10.37
CA VAL A 15 -9.19 -9.82 9.00
C VAL A 15 -10.62 -9.39 8.70
N ARG A 16 -10.77 -8.19 8.13
CA ARG A 16 -12.07 -7.65 7.69
C ARG A 16 -11.97 -7.22 6.25
N ARG A 17 -13.06 -7.39 5.50
CA ARG A 17 -13.15 -6.86 4.15
C ARG A 17 -13.30 -5.34 4.24
N LEU A 18 -12.44 -4.61 3.54
CA LEU A 18 -12.56 -3.17 3.44
C LEU A 18 -13.73 -2.85 2.52
N GLU A 19 -14.82 -2.34 3.08
CA GLU A 19 -15.93 -1.77 2.32
C GLU A 19 -15.58 -0.31 2.00
N GLY A 20 -15.83 0.12 0.75
CA GLY A 20 -15.50 1.47 0.31
C GLY A 20 -16.14 2.52 1.22
N PHE A 21 -15.43 3.60 1.59
CA PHE A 21 -16.01 4.70 2.39
C PHE A 21 -17.31 5.25 1.82
N THR A 22 -17.47 5.18 0.49
CA THR A 22 -18.72 5.36 -0.23
C THR A 22 -18.75 4.39 -1.41
N GLY A 23 -19.94 4.02 -1.92
CA GLY A 23 -20.09 3.06 -3.03
C GLY A 23 -19.38 3.42 -4.35
N LYS A 24 -18.79 4.62 -4.46
CA LYS A 24 -18.06 5.12 -5.64
C LYS A 24 -16.54 5.20 -5.46
N VAL A 25 -16.02 5.09 -4.24
CA VAL A 25 -14.58 5.23 -4.00
C VAL A 25 -13.88 3.88 -4.18
N LYS A 26 -12.89 3.85 -5.08
CA LYS A 26 -12.03 2.66 -5.26
C LYS A 26 -11.23 2.43 -3.98
N GLN A 27 -11.17 1.19 -3.51
CA GLN A 27 -10.53 0.81 -2.25
C GLN A 27 -9.05 1.23 -2.18
N ALA A 28 -8.37 1.29 -3.33
CA ALA A 28 -7.00 1.82 -3.42
C ALA A 28 -6.91 3.32 -3.06
N ALA A 29 -7.87 4.13 -3.50
CA ALA A 29 -7.91 5.55 -3.17
C ALA A 29 -8.22 5.76 -1.67
N GLN A 30 -9.08 4.91 -1.10
CA GLN A 30 -9.32 4.88 0.34
C GLN A 30 -8.04 4.56 1.12
N GLY A 31 -7.30 3.54 0.71
CA GLY A 31 -6.00 3.22 1.33
C GLY A 31 -5.02 4.39 1.25
N ALA A 32 -4.92 5.06 0.10
CA ALA A 32 -4.05 6.22 -0.06
C ALA A 32 -4.44 7.38 0.89
N ALA A 33 -5.73 7.64 1.07
CA ALA A 33 -6.22 8.67 2.00
C ALA A 33 -5.87 8.36 3.46
N LEU A 34 -6.01 7.10 3.88
CA LEU A 34 -5.62 6.65 5.22
C LEU A 34 -4.13 6.87 5.50
N LEU A 35 -3.28 6.51 4.52
CA LEU A 35 -1.84 6.70 4.63
C LEU A 35 -1.46 8.18 4.63
N ALA A 36 -2.10 9.01 3.80
CA ALA A 36 -1.85 10.44 3.77
C ALA A 36 -2.21 11.13 5.10
N ASP A 37 -3.37 10.81 5.67
CA ASP A 37 -3.79 11.31 6.98
C ASP A 37 -2.79 10.90 8.08
N GLY A 38 -2.42 9.62 8.13
CA GLY A 38 -1.45 9.15 9.12
C GLY A 38 -0.07 9.78 8.96
N LEU A 39 0.41 9.97 7.73
CA LEU A 39 1.71 10.60 7.47
C LEU A 39 1.75 12.06 7.96
N ALA A 40 0.61 12.74 7.90
CA ALA A 40 0.42 14.11 8.39
C ALA A 40 0.23 14.21 9.92
N GLY A 41 0.30 13.10 10.67
CA GLY A 41 0.05 13.08 12.12
C GLY A 41 -1.44 13.07 12.49
N GLY A 42 -2.29 12.64 11.55
CA GLY A 42 -3.73 12.55 11.74
C GLY A 42 -4.17 11.31 12.52
N LYS A 43 -5.47 11.02 12.43
CA LYS A 43 -6.13 9.90 13.12
C LYS A 43 -5.45 8.55 12.86
N TYR A 44 -4.85 8.37 11.69
CA TYR A 44 -4.22 7.11 11.28
C TYR A 44 -2.70 7.07 11.51
N GLU A 45 -2.11 7.97 12.33
CA GLU A 45 -0.66 7.97 12.60
C GLU A 45 -0.15 6.63 13.14
N GLY A 46 -0.88 5.99 14.07
CA GLY A 46 -0.49 4.68 14.60
C GLY A 46 -0.37 3.58 13.54
N LEU A 47 -1.06 3.71 12.39
CA LEU A 47 -0.87 2.80 11.25
C LEU A 47 0.51 2.99 10.60
N ILE A 48 0.97 4.23 10.48
CA ILE A 48 2.29 4.58 9.92
C ILE A 48 3.40 4.04 10.81
N GLU A 49 3.23 4.15 12.12
CA GLU A 49 4.18 3.66 13.12
C GLU A 49 4.26 2.13 13.13
N CYS A 50 3.10 1.45 13.20
CA CYS A 50 3.03 -0.01 13.20
C CYS A 50 3.64 -0.62 11.93
N LEU A 51 3.42 0.03 10.78
CA LEU A 51 4.00 -0.38 9.50
C LEU A 51 5.43 0.14 9.26
N ARG A 52 5.95 1.00 10.16
CA ARG A 52 7.26 1.66 10.06
C ARG A 52 7.47 2.36 8.72
N LEU A 53 6.44 3.01 8.18
CA LEU A 53 6.48 3.57 6.83
C LEU A 53 7.48 4.73 6.67
N ARG A 54 7.80 5.43 7.76
CA ARG A 54 8.84 6.49 7.77
C ARG A 54 10.25 5.92 7.56
N GLU A 55 10.45 4.64 7.87
CA GLU A 55 11.72 3.94 7.74
C GLU A 55 11.79 3.09 6.46
N ALA A 56 10.65 2.90 5.79
CA ALA A 56 10.55 2.07 4.60
C ALA A 56 11.44 2.62 3.47
N ARG A 57 12.13 1.72 2.78
CA ARG A 57 12.98 2.03 1.61
C ARG A 57 12.67 1.08 0.47
N GLY A 58 13.03 1.50 -0.74
CA GLY A 58 12.67 0.80 -1.96
C GLY A 58 11.22 1.10 -2.37
N THR A 59 10.74 0.33 -3.33
CA THR A 59 9.42 0.49 -3.96
C THR A 59 8.80 -0.87 -4.22
N LEU A 60 7.48 -0.92 -4.39
CA LEU A 60 6.79 -2.14 -4.81
C LEU A 60 7.36 -2.73 -6.12
N LEU A 61 7.97 -1.89 -6.97
CA LEU A 61 8.61 -2.30 -8.23
C LEU A 61 9.87 -3.15 -8.01
N ASP A 62 10.45 -3.15 -6.81
CA ASP A 62 11.55 -4.05 -6.44
C ASP A 62 11.12 -5.52 -6.36
N HIS A 63 9.82 -5.77 -6.19
CA HIS A 63 9.25 -7.11 -6.01
C HIS A 63 8.44 -7.62 -7.22
N VAL A 64 8.61 -7.00 -8.39
CA VAL A 64 7.99 -7.44 -9.63
C VAL A 64 8.96 -8.34 -10.39
N TYR A 65 8.64 -9.63 -10.46
CA TYR A 65 9.44 -10.66 -11.13
C TYR A 65 8.82 -10.99 -12.49
N LEU A 66 9.09 -10.13 -13.47
CA LEU A 66 8.70 -10.33 -14.86
C LEU A 66 9.93 -10.15 -15.74
N GLU A 67 10.07 -11.02 -16.74
CA GLU A 67 11.18 -10.94 -17.69
C GLU A 67 11.19 -9.57 -18.38
N GLY A 68 12.36 -8.93 -18.45
CA GLY A 68 12.52 -7.60 -19.06
C GLY A 68 12.00 -6.41 -18.24
N PHE A 69 11.39 -6.62 -17.07
CA PHE A 69 10.79 -5.54 -16.27
C PHE A 69 11.78 -4.47 -15.80
N SER A 70 13.06 -4.81 -15.69
CA SER A 70 14.13 -3.88 -15.28
C SER A 70 14.18 -2.60 -16.13
N LYS A 71 13.88 -2.68 -17.44
CA LYS A 71 13.83 -1.49 -18.32
C LYS A 71 12.63 -0.61 -18.00
N VAL A 72 11.47 -1.21 -17.74
CA VAL A 72 10.22 -0.53 -17.38
C VAL A 72 10.36 0.15 -16.02
N LYS A 73 10.87 -0.58 -15.01
CA LYS A 73 11.16 -0.06 -13.68
C LYS A 73 12.01 1.21 -13.72
N ARG A 74 13.12 1.21 -14.48
CA ARG A 74 13.98 2.40 -14.66
C ARG A 74 13.26 3.59 -15.28
N ARG A 75 12.30 3.37 -16.18
CA ARG A 75 11.49 4.44 -16.77
C ARG A 75 10.49 5.01 -15.77
N MET A 76 9.80 4.14 -15.02
CA MET A 76 8.82 4.56 -14.02
C MET A 76 9.46 5.34 -12.86
N LEU A 77 10.58 4.84 -12.31
CA LEU A 77 11.28 5.51 -11.22
C LEU A 77 11.83 6.90 -11.62
N ARG A 78 12.27 7.06 -12.88
CA ARG A 78 12.69 8.38 -13.40
C ARG A 78 11.54 9.38 -13.51
N GLY A 79 10.31 8.92 -13.73
CA GLY A 79 9.12 9.78 -13.75
C GLY A 79 8.69 10.21 -12.35
N LEU A 80 8.83 9.33 -11.36
CA LEU A 80 8.43 9.58 -9.97
C LEU A 80 9.34 10.57 -9.22
N LEU A 81 10.63 10.63 -9.57
CA LEU A 81 11.61 11.53 -8.94
C LEU A 81 11.63 12.95 -9.54
N ARG A 82 10.76 13.24 -10.51
CA ARG A 82 10.67 14.55 -11.19
C ARG A 82 9.40 15.32 -10.86
N GLY A 83 8.53 14.76 -10.02
CA GLY A 83 7.27 15.37 -9.57
C GLY A 83 7.40 15.97 -8.18
#